data_AF-A0A2R6ISI5-F1
#
_entry.id   AF-A0A2R6ISI5-F1
#
_cell.length_a   1.000
_cell.length_b   1.000
_cell.length_c   1.000
_cell.angle_alpha   90.00
_cell.angle_beta   90.00
_cell.angle_gamma   90.00
#
_symmetry.space_group_name_H-M   'P 1'
#
loop_
_entity.id
_entity.type
_entity.pdbx_description
1 polymer ?
#
loop_
_entity_poly.entity_id
_entity_poly.type
_entity_poly.pdbx_seq_one_letter_code
_entity_poly.pdbx_strand_id
1 'polypeptide(L)'
;MSAEDPDERADQADAEEERDLTDIGGVGTARAEELRSAGFETVEDLAAADEDDIADVVGNALAARIKADVGDVEVDEDALEDDEADEADDEEAETPEAEDAEDAEEADGAATADERDGAAADEGDEYEELTDISGVGPAHSEDLEEAGFRTVDDVRGASQEQLADVVGNALAARIKADVGGLEVTEETEAEVEIEEEEEKEAEPESDEDIETERRPRIDVDIEPDLDEETERLLGERERVGKPQFNRQDYHKKKRVPTSWRKPRGGLSKQRIGIKGKGDTVEAGFRSPAAVRGLHPSGFEEVRVHNVDDLEGVDGDTQAVRIASKVGGRKRERIEDECEERSIRVLNPTYEEVEVE
;
A
#
# COMPACT_ATOMS: atom_id res chain seq x y z
N MET A 1 2.10 -35.83 -66.27
CA MET A 1 2.77 -34.74 -67.02
C MET A 1 1.76 -33.62 -67.13
N SER A 2 1.73 -32.70 -66.17
CA SER A 2 2.63 -32.60 -65.00
C SER A 2 1.84 -32.59 -63.69
N ALA A 3 2.52 -32.86 -62.58
CA ALA A 3 2.09 -32.27 -61.31
C ALA A 3 2.52 -30.80 -61.34
N GLU A 4 1.76 -29.94 -60.69
CA GLU A 4 2.24 -28.61 -60.29
C GLU A 4 2.83 -28.79 -58.89
N ASP A 5 4.08 -28.35 -58.70
CA ASP A 5 4.85 -28.63 -57.50
C ASP A 5 4.28 -27.91 -56.25
N PRO A 6 4.28 -28.57 -55.07
CA PRO A 6 3.78 -27.97 -53.84
C PRO A 6 4.78 -27.02 -53.15
N ASP A 7 6.02 -26.95 -53.62
CA ASP A 7 7.16 -26.30 -52.93
C ASP A 7 7.21 -24.76 -53.03
N GLU A 8 6.51 -24.11 -53.98
CA GLU A 8 6.44 -22.63 -54.06
C GLU A 8 5.47 -22.02 -53.01
N ARG A 9 5.38 -22.61 -51.82
CA ARG A 9 4.50 -22.14 -50.73
C ARG A 9 5.06 -22.25 -49.32
N ALA A 10 6.35 -22.56 -49.20
CA ALA A 10 7.05 -22.70 -47.92
C ALA A 10 8.04 -21.54 -47.62
N ASP A 11 8.01 -20.47 -48.43
CA ASP A 11 8.94 -19.32 -48.36
C ASP A 11 8.29 -18.07 -47.71
N GLN A 12 7.24 -18.29 -46.89
CA GLN A 12 6.55 -17.28 -46.07
C GLN A 12 6.03 -17.92 -44.76
N ALA A 13 6.92 -18.64 -44.09
CA ALA A 13 6.90 -18.90 -42.65
C ALA A 13 8.25 -18.40 -42.09
N ASP A 14 8.38 -18.32 -40.77
CA ASP A 14 9.66 -18.06 -40.09
C ASP A 14 10.30 -16.72 -40.49
N ALA A 15 9.46 -15.68 -40.58
CA ALA A 15 9.84 -14.35 -40.12
C ALA A 15 9.32 -14.24 -38.68
N GLU A 16 10.18 -14.58 -37.72
CA GLU A 16 9.91 -14.37 -36.30
C GLU A 16 9.74 -12.87 -36.05
N GLU A 17 8.70 -12.49 -35.30
CA GLU A 17 8.38 -11.08 -35.04
C GLU A 17 9.27 -10.60 -33.89
N GLU A 18 10.56 -10.36 -34.21
CA GLU A 18 11.60 -9.84 -33.31
C GLU A 18 11.02 -8.65 -32.50
N ARG A 19 10.77 -8.86 -31.21
CA ARG A 19 10.22 -7.82 -30.33
C ARG A 19 11.21 -6.66 -30.28
N ASP A 20 10.75 -5.44 -30.58
CA ASP A 20 11.63 -4.29 -30.57
C ASP A 20 11.90 -3.89 -29.10
N LEU A 21 13.09 -3.34 -28.79
CA LEU A 21 13.42 -2.93 -27.42
C LEU A 21 12.41 -1.94 -26.83
N THR A 22 11.71 -1.20 -27.69
CA THR A 22 10.67 -0.24 -27.30
C THR A 22 9.29 -0.83 -27.00
N ASP A 23 9.11 -2.14 -27.19
CA ASP A 23 7.89 -2.87 -26.80
C ASP A 23 7.91 -3.31 -25.32
N ILE A 24 9.07 -3.22 -24.64
CA ILE A 24 9.23 -3.56 -23.22
C ILE A 24 8.61 -2.46 -22.34
N GLY A 25 7.85 -2.87 -21.31
CA GLY A 25 7.11 -1.99 -20.39
C GLY A 25 7.97 -0.97 -19.63
N GLY A 26 8.19 0.21 -20.21
CA GLY A 26 8.94 1.33 -19.63
C GLY A 26 10.15 1.78 -20.45
N VAL A 27 10.55 0.99 -21.46
CA VAL A 27 11.72 1.29 -22.31
C VAL A 27 11.30 2.22 -23.47
N GLY A 28 11.24 3.52 -23.18
CA GLY A 28 11.04 4.54 -24.22
C GLY A 28 12.21 4.62 -25.21
N THR A 29 12.01 5.25 -26.38
CA THR A 29 13.01 5.30 -27.46
C THR A 29 14.40 5.78 -27.03
N ALA A 30 14.48 6.72 -26.08
CA ALA A 30 15.75 7.20 -25.51
C ALA A 30 16.44 6.12 -24.64
N ARG A 31 15.70 5.43 -23.77
CA ARG A 31 16.23 4.32 -22.96
C ARG A 31 16.64 3.12 -23.84
N ALA A 32 15.93 2.89 -24.95
CA ALA A 32 16.34 1.92 -25.95
C ALA A 32 17.60 2.34 -26.74
N GLU A 33 17.93 3.64 -26.83
CA GLU A 33 19.18 4.12 -27.41
C GLU A 33 20.34 4.01 -26.40
N GLU A 34 20.07 4.26 -25.12
CA GLU A 34 21.01 4.04 -24.01
C GLU A 34 21.39 2.56 -23.84
N LEU A 35 20.42 1.63 -23.84
CA LEU A 35 20.66 0.18 -23.75
C LEU A 35 21.47 -0.34 -24.95
N ARG A 36 21.14 0.08 -26.19
CA ARG A 36 21.96 -0.20 -27.38
C ARG A 36 23.38 0.37 -27.27
N SER A 37 23.53 1.55 -26.66
CA SER A 37 24.85 2.15 -26.43
C SER A 37 25.69 1.42 -25.37
N ALA A 38 25.04 0.71 -24.44
CA ALA A 38 25.70 -0.17 -23.47
C ALA A 38 26.06 -1.55 -24.06
N GLY A 39 25.39 -1.98 -25.12
CA GLY A 39 25.66 -3.23 -25.85
C GLY A 39 24.48 -4.21 -25.92
N PHE A 40 23.33 -3.85 -25.34
CA PHE A 40 22.10 -4.65 -25.44
C PHE A 40 21.34 -4.22 -26.70
N GLU A 41 21.58 -4.89 -27.83
CA GLU A 41 21.00 -4.49 -29.12
C GLU A 41 19.59 -5.06 -29.35
N THR A 42 19.29 -6.20 -28.73
CA THR A 42 18.06 -6.98 -28.88
C THR A 42 17.41 -7.33 -27.54
N VAL A 43 16.18 -7.85 -27.58
CA VAL A 43 15.49 -8.38 -26.39
C VAL A 43 16.18 -9.64 -25.84
N GLU A 44 16.82 -10.44 -26.70
CA GLU A 44 17.58 -11.63 -26.28
C GLU A 44 18.83 -11.25 -25.47
N ASP A 45 19.49 -10.12 -25.80
CA ASP A 45 20.63 -9.63 -25.01
C ASP A 45 20.20 -9.27 -23.57
N LEU A 46 19.01 -8.70 -23.39
CA LEU A 46 18.42 -8.43 -22.06
C LEU A 46 17.93 -9.70 -21.36
N ALA A 47 17.53 -10.73 -22.10
CA ALA A 47 17.25 -12.06 -21.56
C ALA A 47 18.53 -12.72 -21.01
N ALA A 48 19.67 -12.55 -21.70
CA ALA A 48 20.94 -13.16 -21.35
C ALA A 48 21.77 -12.41 -20.30
N ALA A 49 21.62 -11.08 -20.19
CA ALA A 49 22.41 -10.25 -19.25
C ALA A 49 21.95 -10.39 -17.78
N ASP A 50 22.86 -10.19 -16.83
CA ASP A 50 22.53 -10.15 -15.40
C ASP A 50 21.76 -8.85 -15.04
N GLU A 51 20.94 -8.88 -13.98
CA GLU A 51 20.09 -7.72 -13.62
C GLU A 51 20.92 -6.49 -13.22
N ASP A 52 22.07 -6.70 -12.57
CA ASP A 52 23.00 -5.63 -12.17
C ASP A 52 23.61 -4.91 -13.39
N ASP A 53 23.98 -5.64 -14.45
CA ASP A 53 24.51 -5.05 -15.71
C ASP A 53 23.47 -4.16 -16.42
N ILE A 54 22.18 -4.50 -16.29
CA ILE A 54 21.07 -3.67 -16.78
C ILE A 54 20.82 -2.48 -15.83
N ALA A 55 20.93 -2.70 -14.51
CA ALA A 55 20.73 -1.68 -13.48
C ALA A 55 21.76 -0.53 -13.56
N ASP A 56 23.02 -0.81 -13.92
CA ASP A 56 24.05 0.20 -14.15
C ASP A 56 23.69 1.20 -15.29
N VAL A 57 22.80 0.81 -16.21
CA VAL A 57 22.35 1.65 -17.35
C VAL A 57 21.04 2.38 -17.06
N VAL A 58 20.03 1.68 -16.51
CA VAL A 58 18.66 2.22 -16.37
C VAL A 58 18.13 2.31 -14.94
N GLY A 59 18.89 1.84 -13.95
CA GLY A 59 18.53 1.81 -12.53
C GLY A 59 17.75 0.56 -12.12
N ASN A 60 18.02 0.05 -10.91
CA ASN A 60 17.53 -1.24 -10.39
C ASN A 60 16.00 -1.41 -10.56
N ALA A 61 15.21 -0.39 -10.21
CA ALA A 61 13.75 -0.43 -10.27
C ALA A 61 13.16 -0.52 -11.71
N LEU A 62 13.97 -0.25 -12.74
CA LEU A 62 13.61 -0.49 -14.14
C LEU A 62 14.26 -1.76 -14.68
N ALA A 63 15.47 -2.11 -14.24
CA ALA A 63 16.12 -3.40 -14.57
C ALA A 63 15.26 -4.61 -14.16
N ALA A 64 14.80 -4.66 -12.90
CA ALA A 64 13.89 -5.70 -12.41
C ALA A 64 12.61 -5.84 -13.26
N ARG A 65 12.03 -4.70 -13.69
CA ARG A 65 10.83 -4.69 -14.56
C ARG A 65 11.13 -5.16 -15.98
N ILE A 66 12.29 -4.81 -16.54
CA ILE A 66 12.75 -5.31 -17.83
C ILE A 66 12.97 -6.82 -17.76
N LYS A 67 13.66 -7.31 -16.71
CA LYS A 67 13.92 -8.74 -16.52
C LYS A 67 12.62 -9.54 -16.40
N ALA A 68 11.61 -9.01 -15.73
CA ALA A 68 10.29 -9.63 -15.63
C ALA A 68 9.50 -9.68 -16.96
N ASP A 69 9.56 -8.66 -17.83
CA ASP A 69 8.85 -8.64 -19.13
C ASP A 69 9.51 -9.52 -20.20
N VAL A 70 10.78 -9.86 -19.99
CA VAL A 70 11.65 -10.60 -20.94
C VAL A 70 11.91 -12.05 -20.49
N GLY A 71 11.93 -12.34 -19.18
CA GLY A 71 12.26 -13.67 -18.64
C GLY A 71 11.17 -14.74 -18.81
N ASP A 72 9.94 -14.37 -19.15
CA ASP A 72 8.77 -15.26 -19.30
C ASP A 72 8.79 -16.13 -20.60
N VAL A 73 9.97 -16.42 -21.17
CA VAL A 73 10.13 -17.08 -22.49
C VAL A 73 11.04 -18.32 -22.41
N GLU A 74 10.50 -19.45 -21.93
CA GLU A 74 11.12 -20.78 -22.03
C GLU A 74 10.18 -21.82 -22.67
N VAL A 75 10.48 -22.23 -23.92
CA VAL A 75 9.95 -23.41 -24.67
C VAL A 75 10.85 -23.63 -25.92
N ASP A 76 11.02 -24.80 -26.55
CA ASP A 76 10.50 -26.19 -26.46
C ASP A 76 11.59 -27.12 -27.11
N GLU A 77 11.69 -28.45 -27.04
CA GLU A 77 11.02 -29.58 -26.34
C GLU A 77 12.02 -30.77 -26.40
N ASP A 78 12.56 -31.34 -25.30
CA ASP A 78 13.03 -32.76 -25.34
C ASP A 78 13.34 -33.51 -23.99
N ALA A 79 13.08 -34.83 -24.03
CA ALA A 79 13.57 -35.95 -23.18
C ALA A 79 13.23 -36.10 -21.67
N LEU A 80 12.31 -37.06 -21.37
CA LEU A 80 12.45 -38.30 -20.54
C LEU A 80 13.29 -38.29 -19.23
N GLU A 81 12.95 -39.01 -18.13
CA GLU A 81 12.13 -40.22 -17.91
C GLU A 81 11.69 -40.32 -16.40
N ASP A 82 11.03 -41.42 -15.96
CA ASP A 82 10.45 -41.60 -14.61
C ASP A 82 11.45 -41.62 -13.41
N ASP A 83 10.97 -41.23 -12.20
CA ASP A 83 11.03 -42.07 -10.97
C ASP A 83 10.02 -41.60 -9.88
N GLU A 84 9.56 -42.50 -9.00
CA GLU A 84 8.68 -42.19 -7.84
C GLU A 84 9.48 -42.06 -6.53
N ALA A 85 9.19 -41.07 -5.66
CA ALA A 85 9.38 -41.22 -4.19
C ALA A 85 8.71 -40.16 -3.30
N ASP A 86 7.96 -40.67 -2.30
CA ASP A 86 7.69 -40.14 -0.95
C ASP A 86 6.85 -38.87 -0.69
N GLU A 87 6.29 -38.82 0.53
CA GLU A 87 5.35 -37.81 1.05
C GLU A 87 5.97 -36.95 2.17
N ALA A 88 5.54 -35.69 2.28
CA ALA A 88 5.44 -34.95 3.55
C ALA A 88 4.52 -33.72 3.42
N ASP A 89 3.99 -33.28 4.57
CA ASP A 89 3.34 -31.98 4.84
C ASP A 89 4.12 -30.78 4.21
N ASP A 90 3.55 -29.59 3.95
CA ASP A 90 2.87 -28.76 4.96
C ASP A 90 2.18 -27.49 4.36
N GLU A 91 1.31 -26.88 5.17
CA GLU A 91 0.65 -25.54 5.15
C GLU A 91 0.42 -24.70 3.86
N GLU A 92 -0.79 -24.10 3.79
CA GLU A 92 -1.11 -22.97 2.91
C GLU A 92 -0.53 -21.65 3.44
N ALA A 93 -0.10 -20.76 2.54
CA ALA A 93 0.14 -19.35 2.85
C ALA A 93 -0.30 -18.46 1.69
N GLU A 94 -1.60 -18.17 1.56
CA GLU A 94 -2.07 -17.08 0.70
C GLU A 94 -1.62 -15.74 1.29
N THR A 95 -0.98 -14.89 0.48
CA THR A 95 -0.76 -13.47 0.80
C THR A 95 -1.75 -12.61 0.00
N PRO A 96 -2.50 -11.69 0.65
CA PRO A 96 -3.63 -11.02 0.01
C PRO A 96 -3.23 -9.86 -0.91
N GLU A 97 -4.03 -9.64 -1.96
CA GLU A 97 -4.00 -8.41 -2.76
C GLU A 97 -4.35 -7.18 -1.89
N ALA A 98 -3.65 -6.06 -2.12
CA ALA A 98 -4.03 -4.74 -1.62
C ALA A 98 -4.19 -3.79 -2.81
N GLU A 99 -5.39 -3.23 -2.99
CA GLU A 99 -5.77 -2.41 -4.15
C GLU A 99 -5.80 -0.90 -3.85
N ASP A 100 -5.46 -0.12 -4.89
CA ASP A 100 -5.35 1.35 -5.03
C ASP A 100 -5.81 2.30 -3.90
N ALA A 101 -4.92 3.26 -3.60
CA ALA A 101 -5.27 4.58 -3.07
C ALA A 101 -4.59 5.67 -3.95
N GLU A 102 -5.39 6.43 -4.71
CA GLU A 102 -4.91 7.35 -5.76
C GLU A 102 -4.92 8.84 -5.34
N ASP A 103 -3.82 9.53 -5.69
CA ASP A 103 -3.65 10.97 -5.96
C ASP A 103 -3.71 12.01 -4.81
N ALA A 104 -2.55 12.62 -4.50
CA ALA A 104 -2.39 14.03 -4.11
C ALA A 104 -0.90 14.51 -4.12
N GLU A 105 -0.48 15.08 -5.24
CA GLU A 105 0.61 16.06 -5.49
C GLU A 105 0.93 17.00 -4.28
N GLU A 106 2.12 17.59 -4.05
CA GLU A 106 3.38 17.77 -4.81
C GLU A 106 4.50 18.32 -3.88
N ALA A 107 5.69 18.63 -4.44
CA ALA A 107 6.76 19.54 -3.96
C ALA A 107 7.96 18.99 -3.11
N ASP A 108 8.89 18.36 -3.83
CA ASP A 108 10.32 18.74 -3.95
C ASP A 108 11.29 18.77 -2.73
N GLY A 109 12.30 17.88 -2.82
CA GLY A 109 13.68 18.10 -2.35
C GLY A 109 14.03 17.92 -0.86
N ALA A 110 15.26 17.52 -0.49
CA ALA A 110 16.34 16.86 -1.24
C ALA A 110 17.35 16.24 -0.24
N ALA A 111 17.80 15.00 -0.43
CA ALA A 111 18.85 14.39 0.40
C ALA A 111 19.58 13.23 -0.31
N THR A 112 20.76 13.52 -0.87
CA THR A 112 21.80 12.50 -1.12
C THR A 112 23.13 13.06 -0.61
N ALA A 113 23.70 12.41 0.39
CA ALA A 113 25.06 12.71 0.83
C ALA A 113 26.08 12.13 -0.16
N ASP A 114 27.25 12.76 -0.25
CA ASP A 114 28.50 12.09 -0.59
C ASP A 114 29.58 12.63 0.35
N GLU A 115 30.41 11.73 0.88
CA GLU A 115 31.46 12.07 1.84
C GLU A 115 32.74 12.47 1.10
N ARG A 116 33.49 13.46 1.62
CA ARG A 116 34.96 13.41 1.48
C ARG A 116 35.74 14.25 2.49
N ASP A 117 36.42 13.52 3.37
CA ASP A 117 37.83 13.61 3.78
C ASP A 117 38.50 14.98 3.95
N GLY A 118 39.24 15.12 5.06
CA GLY A 118 39.66 16.42 5.57
C GLY A 118 41.00 16.96 5.07
N ALA A 119 41.10 18.28 4.97
CA ALA A 119 42.36 19.02 4.99
C ALA A 119 42.19 20.32 5.78
N ALA A 120 43.18 20.67 6.61
CA ALA A 120 43.18 21.96 7.30
C ALA A 120 43.70 23.06 6.35
N ALA A 121 42.85 24.04 6.07
CA ALA A 121 43.20 25.27 5.35
C ALA A 121 42.63 26.48 6.10
N ASP A 122 43.36 27.59 6.05
CA ASP A 122 43.05 28.88 6.66
C ASP A 122 42.55 29.81 5.55
N GLU A 123 41.22 29.95 5.42
CA GLU A 123 40.57 30.84 4.44
C GLU A 123 39.52 31.70 5.16
N GLY A 124 40.00 32.76 5.83
CA GLY A 124 39.15 33.87 6.28
C GLY A 124 39.21 35.03 5.30
N ASP A 125 38.13 35.24 4.54
CA ASP A 125 37.67 36.50 3.91
C ASP A 125 36.47 36.20 2.97
N GLU A 126 35.31 35.80 3.51
CA GLU A 126 34.04 35.68 2.74
C GLU A 126 32.97 36.72 3.15
N TYR A 127 33.18 37.43 4.26
CA TYR A 127 32.27 38.47 4.76
C TYR A 127 33.06 39.78 4.99
N GLU A 128 32.98 40.73 4.05
CA GLU A 128 33.65 42.04 4.16
C GLU A 128 32.75 43.06 4.89
N GLU A 129 31.42 42.99 4.66
CA GLU A 129 30.41 43.88 5.25
C GLU A 129 29.42 43.08 6.12
N LEU A 130 28.85 43.71 7.15
CA LEU A 130 27.86 43.06 8.03
C LEU A 130 26.62 42.56 7.29
N THR A 131 26.29 43.18 6.15
CA THR A 131 25.18 42.79 5.26
C THR A 131 25.44 41.55 4.41
N ASP A 132 26.66 41.02 4.40
CA ASP A 132 26.99 39.75 3.74
C ASP A 132 26.48 38.55 4.56
N ILE A 133 26.24 38.74 5.87
CA ILE A 133 25.74 37.71 6.80
C ILE A 133 24.27 37.38 6.50
N SER A 134 23.94 36.09 6.45
CA SER A 134 22.64 35.55 6.05
C SER A 134 21.46 36.06 6.91
N GLY A 135 20.76 37.07 6.37
CA GLY A 135 19.58 37.70 6.98
C GLY A 135 19.83 39.07 7.61
N VAL A 136 21.07 39.58 7.62
CA VAL A 136 21.38 40.94 8.08
C VAL A 136 21.06 41.94 6.97
N GLY A 137 19.80 42.40 6.93
CA GLY A 137 19.42 43.53 6.09
C GLY A 137 20.09 44.85 6.57
N PRO A 138 20.16 45.89 5.72
CA PRO A 138 20.86 47.14 6.06
C PRO A 138 20.33 47.83 7.33
N ALA A 139 19.04 47.69 7.66
CA ALA A 139 18.50 48.19 8.92
C ALA A 139 19.14 47.48 10.14
N HIS A 140 19.29 46.15 10.08
CA HIS A 140 19.93 45.38 11.16
C HIS A 140 21.45 45.56 11.18
N SER A 141 22.07 45.93 10.06
CA SER A 141 23.46 46.43 10.05
C SER A 141 23.57 47.75 10.81
N GLU A 142 22.66 48.71 10.57
CA GLU A 142 22.60 49.98 11.33
C GLU A 142 22.32 49.73 12.83
N ASP A 143 21.39 48.82 13.17
CA ASP A 143 21.09 48.42 14.55
C ASP A 143 22.34 47.85 15.27
N LEU A 144 23.08 46.94 14.60
CA LEU A 144 24.31 46.32 15.13
C LEU A 144 25.47 47.33 15.26
N GLU A 145 25.63 48.26 14.30
CA GLU A 145 26.65 49.31 14.36
C GLU A 145 26.41 50.33 15.49
N GLU A 146 25.15 50.63 15.81
CA GLU A 146 24.76 51.47 16.96
C GLU A 146 24.98 50.72 18.28
N ALA A 147 24.64 49.43 18.35
CA ALA A 147 24.98 48.56 19.48
C ALA A 147 26.50 48.41 19.71
N GLY A 148 27.30 48.53 18.63
CA GLY A 148 28.75 48.62 18.66
C GLY A 148 29.49 47.51 17.92
N PHE A 149 28.78 46.52 17.37
CA PHE A 149 29.34 45.47 16.53
C PHE A 149 29.49 46.01 15.10
N ARG A 150 30.71 46.39 14.70
CA ARG A 150 30.96 47.09 13.41
C ARG A 150 31.71 46.25 12.38
N THR A 151 32.17 45.08 12.79
CA THR A 151 32.86 44.11 11.95
C THR A 151 32.29 42.72 12.21
N VAL A 152 32.47 41.83 11.24
CA VAL A 152 32.00 40.44 11.34
C VAL A 152 32.69 39.71 12.51
N ASP A 153 33.93 40.09 12.86
CA ASP A 153 34.62 39.58 14.05
C ASP A 153 34.05 40.09 15.38
N ASP A 154 33.52 41.32 15.44
CA ASP A 154 32.79 41.79 16.63
C ASP A 154 31.53 40.92 16.85
N VAL A 155 30.80 40.60 15.77
CA VAL A 155 29.61 39.75 15.79
C VAL A 155 29.96 38.30 16.15
N ARG A 156 31.04 37.75 15.58
CA ARG A 156 31.59 36.43 15.91
C ARG A 156 31.97 36.33 17.39
N GLY A 157 32.53 37.40 17.96
CA GLY A 157 32.90 37.50 19.38
C GLY A 157 31.77 37.82 20.37
N ALA A 158 30.59 38.23 19.91
CA ALA A 158 29.44 38.56 20.77
C ALA A 158 28.66 37.31 21.21
N SER A 159 28.14 37.27 22.44
CA SER A 159 27.26 36.15 22.84
C SER A 159 25.93 36.19 22.07
N GLN A 160 25.25 35.03 21.96
CA GLN A 160 23.94 34.99 21.29
C GLN A 160 22.92 35.91 21.97
N GLU A 161 22.98 36.08 23.30
CA GLU A 161 22.16 37.03 24.05
C GLU A 161 22.42 38.48 23.64
N GLN A 162 23.69 38.88 23.54
CA GLN A 162 24.09 40.24 23.15
C GLN A 162 23.64 40.62 21.74
N LEU A 163 23.60 39.65 20.82
CA LEU A 163 23.00 39.83 19.50
C LEU A 163 21.46 39.82 19.57
N ALA A 164 20.87 38.98 20.43
CA ALA A 164 19.41 38.86 20.57
C ALA A 164 18.75 40.10 21.16
N ASP A 165 19.41 40.84 22.05
CA ASP A 165 18.94 42.15 22.56
C ASP A 165 18.78 43.20 21.44
N VAL A 166 19.49 43.02 20.31
CA VAL A 166 19.49 43.94 19.16
C VAL A 166 18.57 43.44 18.05
N VAL A 167 18.80 42.21 17.56
CA VAL A 167 18.13 41.65 16.36
C VAL A 167 17.14 40.52 16.67
N GLY A 168 16.99 40.13 17.93
CA GLY A 168 16.09 39.07 18.39
C GLY A 168 16.67 37.65 18.28
N ASN A 169 16.31 36.79 19.25
CA ASN A 169 16.78 35.39 19.38
C ASN A 169 16.90 34.62 18.05
N ALA A 170 15.86 34.68 17.21
CA ALA A 170 15.76 33.88 15.98
C ALA A 170 16.62 34.40 14.80
N LEU A 171 17.13 35.63 14.87
CA LEU A 171 18.12 36.15 13.92
C LEU A 171 19.53 36.05 14.52
N ALA A 172 19.70 36.32 15.82
CA ALA A 172 20.95 36.09 16.55
C ALA A 172 21.47 34.65 16.41
N ALA A 173 20.62 33.64 16.59
CA ALA A 173 20.98 32.24 16.41
C ALA A 173 21.43 31.91 14.97
N ARG A 174 20.76 32.49 13.96
CA ARG A 174 21.15 32.31 12.54
C ARG A 174 22.51 32.96 12.27
N ILE A 175 22.68 34.22 12.66
CA ILE A 175 23.94 34.97 12.52
C ILE A 175 25.10 34.20 13.16
N LYS A 176 24.93 33.72 14.40
CA LYS A 176 26.00 33.02 15.15
C LYS A 176 26.35 31.67 14.52
N ALA A 177 25.40 30.99 13.87
CA ALA A 177 25.68 29.80 13.05
C ALA A 177 26.42 30.16 11.75
N ASP A 178 25.99 31.21 11.04
CA ASP A 178 26.49 31.67 9.74
C ASP A 178 27.95 32.17 9.80
N VAL A 179 28.31 32.90 10.87
CA VAL A 179 29.70 33.35 11.12
C VAL A 179 30.58 32.30 11.82
N GLY A 180 30.06 31.08 12.04
CA GLY A 180 30.80 29.91 12.53
C GLY A 180 31.07 29.86 14.04
N GLY A 181 30.23 30.51 14.86
CA GLY A 181 30.49 30.73 16.29
C GLY A 181 29.59 29.99 17.28
N LEU A 182 28.95 28.88 16.93
CA LEU A 182 27.90 28.27 17.77
C LEU A 182 28.38 27.79 19.16
N GLU A 183 28.32 28.69 20.15
CA GLU A 183 28.60 28.42 21.56
C GLU A 183 27.37 27.83 22.26
N VAL A 184 27.22 26.49 22.21
CA VAL A 184 26.18 25.77 22.96
C VAL A 184 26.60 25.66 24.42
N THR A 185 26.07 26.55 25.27
CA THR A 185 26.15 26.42 26.74
C THR A 185 24.87 25.80 27.28
N GLU A 186 24.97 24.56 27.77
CA GLU A 186 23.86 23.73 28.28
C GLU A 186 23.37 24.15 29.69
N GLU A 187 23.28 25.45 29.99
CA GLU A 187 22.83 25.99 31.29
C GLU A 187 21.97 27.25 31.11
N THR A 188 20.64 27.10 31.09
CA THR A 188 19.68 28.21 31.32
C THR A 188 18.36 27.68 31.89
N GLU A 189 18.43 26.93 32.99
CA GLU A 189 17.25 26.64 33.80
C GLU A 189 16.81 27.91 34.54
N ALA A 190 15.52 28.27 34.45
CA ALA A 190 14.98 29.46 35.09
C ALA A 190 14.18 29.07 36.35
N GLU A 191 14.72 29.42 37.52
CA GLU A 191 14.18 29.06 38.84
C GLU A 191 12.74 29.57 39.07
N VAL A 192 11.85 28.70 39.57
CA VAL A 192 10.54 29.09 40.14
C VAL A 192 10.33 28.35 41.45
N GLU A 193 10.54 29.05 42.57
CA GLU A 193 10.27 28.52 43.92
C GLU A 193 8.76 28.39 44.19
N ILE A 194 8.26 27.15 44.34
CA ILE A 194 7.03 26.84 45.08
C ILE A 194 7.30 25.60 45.97
N GLU A 195 6.65 25.56 47.14
CA GLU A 195 7.01 24.71 48.29
C GLU A 195 6.49 23.26 48.20
N GLU A 196 7.27 22.33 48.75
CA GLU A 196 6.94 21.00 49.31
C GLU A 196 5.67 20.25 48.79
N GLU A 197 5.85 19.28 47.88
CA GLU A 197 5.07 18.03 47.93
C GLU A 197 5.93 16.82 47.48
N GLU A 198 6.26 15.94 48.43
CA GLU A 198 6.98 14.67 48.16
C GLU A 198 6.03 13.60 47.57
N GLU A 199 5.48 13.82 46.38
CA GLU A 199 5.02 12.68 45.57
C GLU A 199 6.19 12.17 44.73
N LYS A 200 6.46 10.87 44.84
CA LYS A 200 7.43 10.20 43.98
C LYS A 200 7.00 10.36 42.53
N GLU A 201 7.89 10.88 41.69
CA GLU A 201 7.99 10.35 40.33
C GLU A 201 8.38 8.88 40.47
N ALA A 202 7.37 8.01 40.39
CA ALA A 202 7.60 6.67 39.92
C ALA A 202 7.92 6.82 38.43
N GLU A 203 9.21 6.73 38.09
CA GLU A 203 9.59 6.28 36.75
C GLU A 203 8.75 5.03 36.45
N PRO A 204 8.05 4.93 35.31
CA PRO A 204 7.36 3.70 34.95
C PRO A 204 8.41 2.59 34.88
N GLU A 205 8.31 1.61 35.79
CA GLU A 205 9.19 0.44 35.78
C GLU A 205 8.91 -0.38 34.53
N SER A 206 9.68 -0.10 33.46
CA SER A 206 9.64 -0.73 32.14
C SER A 206 8.29 -0.70 31.42
N ASP A 207 8.31 -0.17 30.20
CA ASP A 207 7.58 -0.80 29.11
C ASP A 207 8.13 -2.23 28.94
N GLU A 208 7.61 -3.18 29.71
CA GLU A 208 7.69 -4.61 29.34
C GLU A 208 6.97 -4.75 27.99
N ASP A 209 7.49 -5.58 27.07
CA ASP A 209 6.91 -5.76 25.74
C ASP A 209 5.54 -6.49 25.82
N ILE A 210 4.49 -5.78 26.23
CA ILE A 210 3.12 -6.33 26.36
C ILE A 210 2.63 -6.72 24.96
N GLU A 211 2.48 -8.03 24.74
CA GLU A 211 1.94 -8.56 23.49
C GLU A 211 0.49 -8.09 23.33
N THR A 212 0.24 -7.25 22.34
CA THR A 212 -1.11 -6.69 22.05
C THR A 212 -1.69 -7.35 20.81
N GLU A 213 -2.89 -7.91 20.93
CA GLU A 213 -3.59 -8.56 19.81
C GLU A 213 -4.91 -7.86 19.46
N ARG A 214 -5.35 -7.99 18.20
CA ARG A 214 -6.58 -7.36 17.71
C ARG A 214 -7.78 -8.29 17.88
N ARG A 215 -8.55 -8.08 18.94
CA ARG A 215 -9.79 -8.81 19.23
C ARG A 215 -11.02 -8.08 18.66
N PRO A 216 -12.08 -8.79 18.25
CA PRO A 216 -13.36 -8.16 17.96
C PRO A 216 -13.99 -7.66 19.27
N ARG A 217 -14.65 -6.50 19.24
CA ARG A 217 -15.31 -5.88 20.41
C ARG A 217 -16.49 -6.69 20.98
N ILE A 218 -17.05 -7.62 20.21
CA ILE A 218 -18.20 -8.46 20.61
C ILE A 218 -17.90 -9.91 20.25
N ASP A 219 -18.39 -10.84 21.08
CA ASP A 219 -18.49 -12.27 20.79
C ASP A 219 -18.97 -12.55 19.36
N VAL A 220 -18.08 -13.11 18.54
CA VAL A 220 -18.40 -13.50 17.16
C VAL A 220 -19.05 -14.90 17.14
N ASP A 221 -18.92 -15.69 18.19
CA ASP A 221 -19.24 -17.13 18.19
C ASP A 221 -20.69 -17.49 18.56
N ILE A 222 -21.58 -16.49 18.64
CA ILE A 222 -23.02 -16.72 18.83
C ILE A 222 -23.58 -17.49 17.62
N GLU A 223 -24.20 -18.65 17.84
CA GLU A 223 -24.85 -19.48 16.81
C GLU A 223 -26.40 -19.35 16.88
N PRO A 224 -27.14 -19.51 15.76
CA PRO A 224 -28.60 -19.37 15.76
C PRO A 224 -29.34 -20.68 16.07
N ASP A 225 -30.48 -20.56 16.75
CA ASP A 225 -31.41 -21.66 17.01
C ASP A 225 -32.21 -22.02 15.74
N LEU A 226 -31.66 -22.92 14.92
CA LEU A 226 -32.29 -23.40 13.68
C LEU A 226 -33.08 -24.71 13.86
N ASP A 227 -34.11 -24.90 13.04
CA ASP A 227 -34.80 -26.18 12.91
C ASP A 227 -34.07 -27.16 11.97
N GLU A 228 -34.21 -28.47 12.22
CA GLU A 228 -33.55 -29.58 11.50
C GLU A 228 -33.80 -29.56 9.97
N GLU A 229 -34.96 -29.05 9.50
CA GLU A 229 -35.24 -28.91 8.06
C GLU A 229 -34.47 -27.71 7.48
N THR A 230 -34.45 -26.57 8.18
CA THR A 230 -33.69 -25.38 7.80
C THR A 230 -32.18 -25.64 7.80
N GLU A 231 -31.63 -26.27 8.84
CA GLU A 231 -30.21 -26.68 8.92
C GLU A 231 -29.84 -27.60 7.74
N ARG A 232 -30.63 -28.66 7.49
CA ARG A 232 -30.37 -29.59 6.37
C ARG A 232 -30.43 -28.90 5.01
N LEU A 233 -31.34 -27.94 4.83
CA LEU A 233 -31.45 -27.13 3.62
C LEU A 233 -30.30 -26.11 3.49
N LEU A 234 -29.72 -25.65 4.62
CA LEU A 234 -28.58 -24.73 4.65
C LEU A 234 -27.32 -25.43 4.13
N GLY A 235 -27.03 -26.62 4.67
CA GLY A 235 -25.96 -27.49 4.17
C GLY A 235 -26.22 -28.02 2.75
N GLU A 236 -27.48 -28.11 2.29
CA GLU A 236 -27.78 -28.39 0.88
C GLU A 236 -27.46 -27.19 -0.03
N ARG A 237 -27.84 -25.97 0.39
CA ARG A 237 -27.54 -24.72 -0.33
C ARG A 237 -26.03 -24.53 -0.52
N GLU A 238 -25.24 -24.81 0.51
CA GLU A 238 -23.79 -24.75 0.48
C GLU A 238 -23.19 -25.80 -0.47
N ARG A 239 -23.45 -27.08 -0.22
CA ARG A 239 -22.92 -28.23 -0.98
C ARG A 239 -23.26 -28.20 -2.48
N VAL A 240 -24.42 -27.66 -2.85
CA VAL A 240 -24.84 -27.52 -4.26
C VAL A 240 -24.29 -26.23 -4.89
N GLY A 241 -24.11 -25.17 -4.10
CA GLY A 241 -23.60 -23.89 -4.55
C GLY A 241 -24.40 -23.27 -5.70
N LYS A 242 -23.70 -22.56 -6.59
CA LYS A 242 -24.26 -21.95 -7.81
C LYS A 242 -23.13 -21.67 -8.82
N PRO A 243 -23.39 -21.72 -10.14
CA PRO A 243 -22.47 -21.15 -11.13
C PRO A 243 -22.21 -19.67 -10.88
N GLN A 244 -21.04 -19.16 -11.28
CA GLN A 244 -20.66 -17.75 -11.12
C GLN A 244 -21.63 -16.77 -11.83
N PHE A 245 -22.36 -17.23 -12.86
CA PHE A 245 -23.22 -16.42 -13.73
C PHE A 245 -22.57 -15.16 -14.32
N ASN A 246 -21.26 -15.22 -14.59
CA ASN A 246 -20.54 -14.18 -15.32
C ASN A 246 -21.03 -14.07 -16.78
N ARG A 247 -21.10 -12.84 -17.28
CA ARG A 247 -21.50 -12.51 -18.67
C ARG A 247 -20.63 -13.22 -19.70
N GLN A 248 -21.23 -13.80 -20.76
CA GLN A 248 -20.45 -14.44 -21.83
C GLN A 248 -19.30 -13.57 -22.36
N ASP A 249 -18.13 -14.20 -22.53
CA ASP A 249 -16.90 -13.61 -23.08
C ASP A 249 -16.29 -12.44 -22.29
N TYR A 250 -16.66 -12.24 -21.01
CA TYR A 250 -16.09 -11.19 -20.14
C TYR A 250 -14.54 -11.24 -20.10
N HIS A 251 -13.98 -12.41 -19.77
CA HIS A 251 -12.54 -12.69 -19.71
C HIS A 251 -11.78 -12.38 -21.02
N LYS A 252 -12.46 -12.24 -22.16
CA LYS A 252 -11.78 -11.99 -23.45
C LYS A 252 -11.48 -10.52 -23.72
N LYS A 253 -12.14 -9.58 -23.03
CA LYS A 253 -12.00 -8.13 -23.26
C LYS A 253 -12.31 -7.34 -21.98
N LYS A 254 -11.31 -6.68 -21.39
CA LYS A 254 -11.41 -5.83 -20.18
C LYS A 254 -12.65 -4.90 -20.16
N ARG A 255 -13.04 -4.32 -21.32
CA ARG A 255 -14.28 -3.50 -21.49
C ARG A 255 -15.63 -4.24 -21.33
N VAL A 256 -15.64 -5.54 -21.02
CA VAL A 256 -16.84 -6.38 -20.87
C VAL A 256 -16.90 -6.85 -19.41
N PRO A 257 -17.61 -6.12 -18.51
CA PRO A 257 -17.65 -6.48 -17.10
C PRO A 257 -18.36 -7.82 -16.86
N THR A 258 -17.98 -8.46 -15.75
CA THR A 258 -18.56 -9.68 -15.16
C THR A 258 -20.10 -9.64 -15.10
N SER A 259 -20.66 -8.51 -14.68
CA SER A 259 -22.10 -8.19 -14.55
C SER A 259 -22.97 -8.87 -15.62
N TRP A 260 -23.75 -9.88 -15.20
CA TRP A 260 -24.56 -10.74 -16.06
C TRP A 260 -25.43 -9.95 -17.05
N ARG A 261 -25.40 -10.36 -18.33
CA ARG A 261 -26.32 -9.88 -19.37
C ARG A 261 -26.80 -11.06 -20.21
N LYS A 262 -28.11 -11.35 -20.18
CA LYS A 262 -28.72 -12.45 -20.96
C LYS A 262 -28.22 -12.44 -22.41
N PRO A 263 -27.56 -13.50 -22.89
CA PRO A 263 -26.94 -13.51 -24.22
C PRO A 263 -27.99 -13.37 -25.32
N ARG A 264 -27.80 -12.44 -26.25
CA ARG A 264 -28.81 -12.11 -27.30
C ARG A 264 -28.43 -12.58 -28.70
N GLY A 265 -27.14 -12.60 -29.03
CA GLY A 265 -26.65 -12.82 -30.40
C GLY A 265 -27.13 -14.14 -31.03
N GLY A 266 -27.48 -14.10 -32.32
CA GLY A 266 -28.10 -15.21 -33.05
C GLY A 266 -27.32 -16.54 -33.00
N LEU A 267 -26.00 -16.46 -32.97
CA LEU A 267 -25.08 -17.61 -32.97
C LEU A 267 -24.31 -17.78 -31.65
N SER A 268 -24.74 -17.09 -30.57
CA SER A 268 -24.10 -17.20 -29.25
C SER A 268 -24.17 -18.62 -28.73
N LYS A 269 -23.00 -19.18 -28.39
CA LYS A 269 -22.85 -20.58 -27.97
C LYS A 269 -23.46 -20.82 -26.58
N GLN A 270 -23.33 -19.85 -25.67
CA GLN A 270 -24.02 -19.83 -24.37
C GLN A 270 -25.55 -19.79 -24.56
N ARG A 271 -26.06 -18.90 -25.44
CA ARG A 271 -27.50 -18.78 -25.73
C ARG A 271 -28.12 -20.05 -26.36
N ILE A 272 -27.30 -20.87 -27.01
CA ILE A 272 -27.70 -22.14 -27.63
C ILE A 272 -27.66 -23.30 -26.61
N GLY A 273 -27.06 -23.11 -25.43
CA GLY A 273 -26.92 -24.15 -24.42
C GLY A 273 -25.77 -25.13 -24.68
N ILE A 274 -24.70 -24.69 -25.37
CA ILE A 274 -23.53 -25.54 -25.63
C ILE A 274 -22.72 -25.68 -24.33
N LYS A 275 -22.56 -26.93 -23.85
CA LYS A 275 -21.77 -27.28 -22.65
C LYS A 275 -20.36 -26.66 -22.73
N GLY A 276 -19.86 -26.16 -21.60
CA GLY A 276 -18.55 -25.51 -21.52
C GLY A 276 -18.53 -24.06 -22.03
N LYS A 277 -19.70 -23.38 -22.04
CA LYS A 277 -19.81 -21.93 -22.31
C LYS A 277 -20.55 -21.17 -21.18
N GLY A 278 -20.59 -21.76 -19.99
CA GLY A 278 -21.28 -21.26 -18.80
C GLY A 278 -22.80 -21.42 -18.89
N ASP A 279 -23.43 -21.64 -17.73
CA ASP A 279 -24.88 -21.77 -17.64
C ASP A 279 -25.61 -20.44 -17.87
N THR A 280 -26.85 -20.52 -18.34
CA THR A 280 -27.73 -19.36 -18.46
C THR A 280 -28.57 -19.23 -17.18
N VAL A 281 -28.70 -18.00 -16.66
CA VAL A 281 -29.57 -17.73 -15.50
C VAL A 281 -31.01 -18.16 -15.78
N GLU A 282 -31.47 -19.16 -15.03
CA GLU A 282 -32.81 -19.76 -15.09
C GLU A 282 -33.39 -19.97 -13.69
N ALA A 283 -34.71 -20.16 -13.60
CA ALA A 283 -35.42 -20.26 -12.33
C ALA A 283 -35.09 -21.52 -11.51
N GLY A 284 -34.49 -22.55 -12.12
CA GLY A 284 -34.05 -23.77 -11.45
C GLY A 284 -32.84 -23.57 -10.52
N PHE A 285 -32.00 -22.56 -10.78
CA PHE A 285 -30.83 -22.24 -9.95
C PHE A 285 -31.18 -21.40 -8.70
N ARG A 286 -32.41 -21.55 -8.17
CA ARG A 286 -32.83 -20.89 -6.93
C ARG A 286 -32.58 -21.83 -5.76
N SER A 287 -31.86 -21.33 -4.74
CA SER A 287 -31.76 -22.00 -3.44
C SER A 287 -33.14 -22.27 -2.81
N PRO A 288 -33.24 -23.24 -1.88
CA PRO A 288 -34.51 -23.58 -1.20
C PRO A 288 -35.16 -22.36 -0.55
N ALA A 289 -36.48 -22.38 -0.37
CA ALA A 289 -37.23 -21.18 0.00
C ALA A 289 -36.95 -20.68 1.43
N ALA A 290 -36.71 -21.59 2.39
CA ALA A 290 -36.40 -21.25 3.79
C ALA A 290 -35.04 -20.54 3.91
N VAL A 291 -33.98 -21.15 3.38
CA VAL A 291 -32.58 -20.68 3.54
C VAL A 291 -32.12 -19.62 2.53
N ARG A 292 -33.05 -18.95 1.84
CA ARG A 292 -32.73 -17.97 0.79
C ARG A 292 -32.61 -16.55 1.35
N GLY A 293 -31.38 -16.19 1.69
CA GLY A 293 -31.04 -14.85 2.20
C GLY A 293 -30.32 -14.90 3.54
N LEU A 294 -30.41 -16.03 4.24
CA LEU A 294 -29.65 -16.30 5.46
C LEU A 294 -28.13 -16.23 5.21
N HIS A 295 -27.39 -15.82 6.23
CA HIS A 295 -25.93 -15.85 6.29
C HIS A 295 -25.37 -17.28 6.07
N PRO A 296 -24.06 -17.48 5.81
CA PRO A 296 -23.45 -18.81 5.88
C PRO A 296 -23.71 -19.51 7.22
N SER A 297 -23.51 -18.80 8.35
CA SER A 297 -23.83 -19.28 9.70
C SER A 297 -25.32 -19.28 10.07
N GLY A 298 -26.24 -19.18 9.09
CA GLY A 298 -27.67 -19.45 9.31
C GLY A 298 -28.56 -18.26 9.72
N PHE A 299 -28.03 -17.20 10.33
CA PHE A 299 -28.83 -16.03 10.74
C PHE A 299 -29.54 -15.32 9.58
N GLU A 300 -30.71 -14.71 9.86
CA GLU A 300 -31.26 -13.66 8.99
C GLU A 300 -30.53 -12.32 9.20
N GLU A 301 -30.17 -11.64 8.11
CA GLU A 301 -29.37 -10.40 8.16
C GLU A 301 -30.25 -9.14 8.36
N VAL A 302 -30.24 -8.56 9.56
CA VAL A 302 -30.91 -7.27 9.84
C VAL A 302 -29.93 -6.11 9.62
N ARG A 303 -30.32 -5.11 8.81
CA ARG A 303 -29.42 -4.01 8.42
C ARG A 303 -29.69 -2.72 9.20
N VAL A 304 -28.79 -2.39 10.11
CA VAL A 304 -28.93 -1.35 11.14
C VAL A 304 -28.19 -0.04 10.76
N HIS A 305 -28.76 1.10 11.15
CA HIS A 305 -28.24 2.46 10.96
C HIS A 305 -28.07 3.25 12.27
N ASN A 306 -28.78 2.85 13.34
CA ASN A 306 -28.78 3.49 14.65
C ASN A 306 -29.34 2.54 15.73
N VAL A 307 -29.19 2.91 17.01
CA VAL A 307 -29.61 2.10 18.17
C VAL A 307 -31.12 1.81 18.16
N ASP A 308 -31.95 2.74 17.67
CA ASP A 308 -33.41 2.54 17.59
C ASP A 308 -33.78 1.40 16.59
N ASP A 309 -32.92 1.10 15.60
CA ASP A 309 -33.15 -0.02 14.66
C ASP A 309 -32.90 -1.40 15.30
N LEU A 310 -32.39 -1.46 16.55
CA LEU A 310 -32.26 -2.70 17.32
C LEU A 310 -33.57 -3.08 18.05
N GLU A 311 -34.59 -2.20 18.07
CA GLU A 311 -35.88 -2.53 18.71
C GLU A 311 -36.63 -3.61 17.92
N GLY A 312 -36.76 -4.79 18.52
CA GLY A 312 -37.48 -5.93 17.93
C GLY A 312 -36.65 -6.86 17.04
N VAL A 313 -35.32 -6.74 17.08
CA VAL A 313 -34.40 -7.77 16.53
C VAL A 313 -34.34 -8.94 17.51
N ASP A 314 -34.38 -10.17 16.98
CA ASP A 314 -34.37 -11.41 17.76
C ASP A 314 -33.00 -12.10 17.67
N GLY A 315 -32.19 -12.03 18.73
CA GLY A 315 -30.79 -12.47 18.72
C GLY A 315 -30.60 -13.96 18.42
N ASP A 316 -31.58 -14.80 18.77
CA ASP A 316 -31.52 -16.26 18.58
C ASP A 316 -31.68 -16.66 17.10
N THR A 317 -32.23 -15.78 16.25
CA THR A 317 -32.53 -16.05 14.83
C THR A 317 -31.91 -15.04 13.86
N GLN A 318 -31.61 -13.83 14.31
CA GLN A 318 -31.23 -12.68 13.48
C GLN A 318 -29.91 -12.06 13.94
N ALA A 319 -29.05 -11.74 12.97
CA ALA A 319 -27.77 -11.07 13.21
C ALA A 319 -27.71 -9.71 12.53
N VAL A 320 -27.08 -8.76 13.21
CA VAL A 320 -27.04 -7.34 12.79
C VAL A 320 -25.86 -7.10 11.88
N ARG A 321 -26.09 -6.51 10.69
CA ARG A 321 -25.05 -5.87 9.88
C ARG A 321 -25.18 -4.35 9.98
N ILE A 322 -24.23 -3.71 10.66
CA ILE A 322 -24.15 -2.26 10.80
C ILE A 322 -23.77 -1.66 9.44
N ALA A 323 -24.56 -0.73 8.93
CA ALA A 323 -24.31 -0.11 7.64
C ALA A 323 -23.01 0.71 7.64
N SER A 324 -22.17 0.56 6.61
CA SER A 324 -20.85 1.23 6.48
C SER A 324 -20.84 2.77 6.52
N LYS A 325 -22.00 3.43 6.48
CA LYS A 325 -22.14 4.88 6.68
C LYS A 325 -22.28 5.30 8.15
N VAL A 326 -22.25 4.36 9.09
CA VAL A 326 -22.27 4.61 10.54
C VAL A 326 -20.82 4.72 11.02
N GLY A 327 -20.41 5.93 11.45
CA GLY A 327 -19.06 6.18 11.98
C GLY A 327 -18.88 5.73 13.43
N GLY A 328 -17.61 5.54 13.84
CA GLY A 328 -17.17 4.90 15.10
C GLY A 328 -18.02 5.21 16.34
N ARG A 329 -18.17 6.48 16.73
CA ARG A 329 -18.97 6.93 17.91
C ARG A 329 -20.44 6.45 17.94
N LYS A 330 -20.99 6.00 16.80
CA LYS A 330 -22.31 5.37 16.76
C LYS A 330 -22.24 3.87 16.45
N ARG A 331 -21.10 3.34 15.99
CA ARG A 331 -20.84 1.89 15.96
C ARG A 331 -20.72 1.38 17.39
N GLU A 332 -19.77 1.93 18.15
CA GLU A 332 -19.59 1.80 19.62
C GLU A 332 -20.93 1.54 20.33
N ARG A 333 -21.84 2.52 20.34
CA ARG A 333 -23.14 2.44 21.04
C ARG A 333 -24.17 1.45 20.46
N ILE A 334 -24.00 1.02 19.21
CA ILE A 334 -24.81 -0.07 18.62
C ILE A 334 -24.18 -1.41 19.02
N GLU A 335 -22.85 -1.46 19.14
CA GLU A 335 -22.08 -2.63 19.51
C GLU A 335 -22.28 -2.96 21.00
N ASP A 336 -22.16 -1.98 21.89
CA ASP A 336 -22.43 -2.12 23.32
C ASP A 336 -23.89 -2.60 23.59
N GLU A 337 -24.89 -2.00 22.93
CA GLU A 337 -26.31 -2.39 23.06
C GLU A 337 -26.62 -3.75 22.40
N CYS A 338 -25.84 -4.18 21.40
CA CYS A 338 -25.92 -5.53 20.85
C CYS A 338 -25.37 -6.57 21.85
N GLU A 339 -24.25 -6.27 22.51
CA GLU A 339 -23.65 -7.12 23.55
C GLU A 339 -24.61 -7.31 24.74
N GLU A 340 -25.16 -6.22 25.28
CA GLU A 340 -26.17 -6.25 26.37
C GLU A 340 -27.41 -7.11 26.04
N ARG A 341 -27.70 -7.30 24.75
CA ARG A 341 -28.84 -8.07 24.23
C ARG A 341 -28.45 -9.43 23.64
N SER A 342 -27.17 -9.79 23.66
CA SER A 342 -26.60 -11.00 23.03
C SER A 342 -26.93 -11.14 21.53
N ILE A 343 -26.92 -10.02 20.80
CA ILE A 343 -27.20 -9.98 19.35
C ILE A 343 -25.87 -9.98 18.56
N ARG A 344 -25.64 -11.01 17.75
CA ARG A 344 -24.42 -11.11 16.93
C ARG A 344 -24.30 -9.95 15.93
N VAL A 345 -23.16 -9.27 15.93
CA VAL A 345 -22.80 -8.27 14.90
C VAL A 345 -21.95 -8.93 13.81
N LEU A 346 -22.42 -8.92 12.56
CA LEU A 346 -21.78 -9.55 11.39
C LEU A 346 -20.58 -8.76 10.82
N ASN A 347 -20.30 -7.58 11.36
CA ASN A 347 -19.17 -6.74 10.98
C ASN A 347 -18.71 -5.90 12.19
N PRO A 348 -18.10 -6.53 13.21
CA PRO A 348 -17.69 -5.86 14.44
C PRO A 348 -16.51 -4.90 14.20
N THR A 349 -16.35 -3.95 15.13
CA THR A 349 -15.12 -3.17 15.29
C THR A 349 -14.09 -4.08 15.97
N TYR A 350 -12.83 -3.99 15.55
CA TYR A 350 -11.70 -4.66 16.21
C TYR A 350 -10.94 -3.62 17.02
N GLU A 351 -10.51 -3.99 18.21
CA GLU A 351 -9.73 -3.18 19.15
C GLU A 351 -8.49 -3.93 19.64
N GLU A 352 -7.48 -3.18 20.05
CA GLU A 352 -6.19 -3.71 20.49
C GLU A 352 -6.26 -3.99 21.98
N VAL A 353 -6.01 -5.26 22.35
CA VAL A 353 -6.17 -5.77 23.71
C VAL A 353 -4.84 -6.37 24.17
N GLU A 354 -4.42 -5.96 25.35
CA GLU A 354 -3.23 -6.46 26.05
C GLU A 354 -3.42 -7.94 26.44
N VAL A 355 -2.39 -8.76 26.28
CA VAL A 355 -2.38 -10.19 26.63
C VAL A 355 -1.43 -10.43 27.82
N GLU A 356 -1.89 -11.21 28.81
CA GLU A 356 -1.16 -11.66 30.01
C GLU A 356 -0.51 -13.06 29.84
#